data_AF-A0A3B0U2M6-F1
#
_entry.id   AF-A0A3B0U2M6-F1
#
_cell.length_a   1.000
_cell.length_b   1.000
_cell.length_c   1.000
_cell.angle_alpha   90.00
_cell.angle_beta   90.00
_cell.angle_gamma   90.00
#
_symmetry.space_group_name_H-M   'P 1'
#
loop_
_entity.id
_entity.type
_entity.pdbx_description
1 polymer ?
#
loop_
_entity_poly.entity_id
_entity_poly.type
_entity_poly.pdbx_seq_one_letter_code
_entity_poly.pdbx_strand_id
1 'polypeptide(L)'
;MKKATIVLIQLAIATLPLAGCNAQTGKKPGQMQEGKYIADYSIAKESVLRPIPKEYIGLARTTLHVAYQHSSHGTQVARGLFGLQDYKEGDDILFGITNHSPQPGKLDFHDYALGGYAAPGVDATDLSRNETAFIQATRNFLDDPDNAAINVVMWSWCNIAGHKPAENYIPGMDSLIAEYGTGGSKIGTGEGKRKNEVTFIFMTGHANVDDNAGALKPKNQAELIVNNCIKKKQYCLDYYSIDTHDMSGKYWEGTGDDGNSAAYNGNFYLDWQNAHKKGADWFENKNAPGGKVVFGAHNSQHITANRKAYAMWWILARIAGWDGN
;
A
#
# COMPACT_ATOMS: atom_id res chain seq x y z
N MET A 1 49.62 -41.96 60.30
CA MET A 1 48.20 -41.87 59.88
C MET A 1 47.83 -40.39 59.85
N LYS A 2 47.67 -39.83 58.65
CA LYS A 2 47.60 -38.38 58.39
C LYS A 2 46.22 -37.83 58.74
N LYS A 3 46.17 -36.75 59.54
CA LYS A 3 44.96 -35.97 59.82
C LYS A 3 44.60 -35.16 58.57
N ALA A 4 43.36 -35.30 58.10
CA ALA A 4 42.83 -34.53 56.98
C ALA A 4 42.32 -33.17 57.50
N THR A 5 42.94 -32.10 57.05
CA THR A 5 42.49 -30.72 57.23
C THR A 5 41.41 -30.43 56.19
N ILE A 6 40.17 -30.18 56.64
CA ILE A 6 39.08 -29.71 55.76
C ILE A 6 39.25 -28.20 55.60
N VAL A 7 39.58 -27.76 54.39
CA VAL A 7 39.57 -26.35 53.99
C VAL A 7 38.16 -26.03 53.51
N LEU A 8 37.44 -25.20 54.26
CA LEU A 8 36.20 -24.58 53.78
C LEU A 8 36.55 -23.49 52.77
N ILE A 9 36.24 -23.73 51.50
CA ILE A 9 36.25 -22.69 50.46
C ILE A 9 34.88 -22.00 50.52
N GLN A 10 34.84 -20.77 51.05
CA GLN A 10 33.70 -19.88 50.88
C GLN A 10 33.64 -19.43 49.42
N LEU A 11 32.69 -19.99 48.66
CA LEU A 11 32.33 -19.45 47.35
C LEU A 11 31.57 -18.13 47.56
N ALA A 12 32.23 -17.00 47.30
CA ALA A 12 31.55 -15.72 47.15
C ALA A 12 30.75 -15.76 45.83
N ILE A 13 29.43 -15.90 45.92
CA ILE A 13 28.53 -15.75 44.78
C ILE A 13 28.45 -14.26 44.49
N ALA A 14 29.24 -13.79 43.51
CA ALA A 14 29.06 -12.48 42.92
C ALA A 14 27.77 -12.51 42.08
N THR A 15 26.70 -11.93 42.61
CA THR A 15 25.49 -11.62 41.84
C THR A 15 25.82 -10.57 40.79
N LEU A 16 26.05 -11.01 39.55
CA LEU A 16 26.00 -10.13 38.39
C LEU A 16 24.55 -9.67 38.19
N PRO A 17 24.27 -8.37 38.01
CA PRO A 17 22.96 -7.95 37.55
C PRO A 17 22.81 -8.42 36.10
N LEU A 18 21.94 -9.41 35.88
CA LEU A 18 21.38 -9.67 34.57
C LEU A 18 20.61 -8.41 34.18
N ALA A 19 21.20 -7.58 33.33
CA ALA A 19 20.48 -6.60 32.55
C ALA A 19 19.57 -7.38 31.60
N GLY A 20 18.37 -7.73 32.09
CA GLY A 20 17.30 -8.22 31.25
C GLY A 20 16.95 -7.11 30.27
N CYS A 21 17.28 -7.30 29.00
CA CYS A 21 16.63 -6.61 27.90
C CYS A 21 15.14 -6.93 27.97
N ASN A 22 14.39 -6.13 28.72
CA ASN A 22 12.96 -6.15 28.72
C ASN A 22 12.49 -5.43 27.44
N ALA A 23 12.62 -6.10 26.30
CA ALA A 23 11.94 -5.70 25.08
C ALA A 23 10.45 -6.09 25.20
N GLN A 24 9.75 -5.47 26.15
CA GLN A 24 8.31 -5.36 26.10
C GLN A 24 7.95 -4.07 25.36
N THR A 25 8.15 -4.06 24.04
CA THR A 25 7.38 -3.17 23.16
C THR A 25 6.03 -3.82 22.87
N GLY A 26 5.25 -4.03 23.93
CA GLY A 26 3.82 -4.26 23.81
C GLY A 26 3.14 -2.98 23.34
N LYS A 27 3.24 -2.65 22.05
CA LYS A 27 2.30 -1.69 21.45
C LYS A 27 0.96 -2.40 21.37
N LYS A 28 0.01 -1.95 22.20
CA LYS A 28 -1.40 -2.36 22.11
C LYS A 28 -1.92 -2.06 20.69
N PRO A 29 -2.72 -2.96 20.08
CA PRO A 29 -3.48 -2.62 18.89
C PRO A 29 -4.38 -1.40 19.20
N GLY A 30 -4.34 -0.37 18.35
CA GLY A 30 -5.21 0.80 18.47
C GLY A 30 -4.58 2.12 18.94
N GLN A 31 -3.25 2.23 19.09
CA GLN A 31 -2.62 3.55 19.24
C GLN A 31 -2.25 4.15 17.87
N MET A 32 -2.84 5.31 17.55
CA MET A 32 -2.52 6.13 16.39
C MET A 32 -1.02 6.39 16.33
N GLN A 33 -0.33 5.89 15.30
CA GLN A 33 1.10 6.16 15.11
C GLN A 33 1.30 7.58 14.64
N GLU A 34 2.20 8.38 15.23
CA GLU A 34 2.61 9.65 14.61
C GLU A 34 3.33 9.40 13.26
N GLY A 35 3.30 10.38 12.35
CA GLY A 35 4.01 10.33 11.07
C GLY A 35 3.19 10.79 9.86
N LYS A 36 3.78 10.62 8.66
CA LYS A 36 3.09 10.84 7.38
C LYS A 36 2.12 9.68 7.12
N TYR A 37 1.01 9.95 6.43
CA TYR A 37 0.04 8.93 5.99
C TYR A 37 -0.20 8.94 4.49
N ILE A 38 0.36 9.91 3.78
CA ILE A 38 0.15 10.10 2.35
C ILE A 38 1.41 9.66 1.64
N ALA A 39 1.29 8.65 0.80
CA ALA A 39 2.34 8.22 -0.12
C ALA A 39 2.18 8.98 -1.43
N ASP A 40 2.73 10.19 -1.46
CA ASP A 40 2.71 11.12 -2.58
C ASP A 40 3.98 10.99 -3.46
N TYR A 41 4.17 11.92 -4.42
CA TYR A 41 5.37 11.94 -5.27
C TYR A 41 6.69 11.95 -4.51
N SER A 42 6.72 12.50 -3.29
CA SER A 42 7.91 12.60 -2.46
C SER A 42 8.29 11.26 -1.83
N ILE A 43 7.28 10.42 -1.54
CA ILE A 43 7.43 9.05 -1.02
C ILE A 43 7.66 8.04 -2.15
N ALA A 44 7.08 8.28 -3.33
CA ALA A 44 7.15 7.40 -4.51
C ALA A 44 8.52 7.41 -5.20
N LYS A 45 9.60 7.14 -4.44
CA LYS A 45 11.00 7.17 -4.87
C LYS A 45 11.75 5.98 -4.31
N GLU A 46 12.66 5.42 -5.10
CA GLU A 46 13.52 4.32 -4.63
C GLU A 46 14.36 4.74 -3.42
N SER A 47 14.84 5.98 -3.39
CA SER A 47 15.60 6.53 -2.26
C SER A 47 14.81 6.60 -0.95
N VAL A 48 13.48 6.49 -1.00
CA VAL A 48 12.60 6.37 0.18
C VAL A 48 12.27 4.91 0.48
N LEU A 49 12.12 4.06 -0.55
CA LEU A 49 11.90 2.63 -0.37
C LEU A 49 13.10 1.92 0.30
N ARG A 50 14.32 2.20 -0.18
CA ARG A 50 15.51 1.42 0.22
C ARG A 50 15.90 1.60 1.70
N PRO A 51 15.74 2.77 2.33
CA PRO A 51 16.01 2.93 3.76
C PRO A 51 14.96 2.33 4.70
N ILE A 52 13.81 1.84 4.20
CA ILE A 52 12.80 1.23 5.07
C ILE A 52 13.43 0.05 5.84
N PRO A 53 13.32 -0.02 7.18
CA PRO A 53 13.92 -1.10 7.93
C PRO A 53 13.38 -2.47 7.47
N LYS A 54 14.29 -3.40 7.18
CA LYS A 54 13.96 -4.73 6.64
C LYS A 54 13.01 -5.52 7.52
N GLU A 55 12.99 -5.26 8.84
CA GLU A 55 12.05 -5.88 9.77
C GLU A 55 10.60 -5.51 9.45
N TYR A 56 10.30 -4.28 9.06
CA TYR A 56 8.93 -3.85 8.72
C TYR A 56 8.49 -4.32 7.34
N ILE A 57 9.41 -4.38 6.39
CA ILE A 57 9.17 -5.10 5.13
C ILE A 57 8.91 -6.59 5.42
N GLY A 58 9.69 -7.17 6.33
CA GLY A 58 9.58 -8.55 6.80
C GLY A 58 8.22 -8.85 7.43
N LEU A 59 7.75 -7.95 8.30
CA LEU A 59 6.43 -8.04 8.92
C LEU A 59 5.35 -7.85 7.86
N ALA A 60 5.43 -6.80 7.03
CA ALA A 60 4.46 -6.54 5.97
C ALA A 60 4.23 -7.76 5.07
N ARG A 61 5.30 -8.35 4.55
CA ARG A 61 5.20 -9.51 3.65
C ARG A 61 4.76 -10.81 4.34
N THR A 62 4.78 -10.90 5.67
CA THR A 62 4.42 -12.14 6.40
C THR A 62 3.12 -12.05 7.19
N THR A 63 2.61 -10.85 7.43
CA THR A 63 1.37 -10.65 8.21
C THR A 63 0.26 -9.99 7.42
N LEU A 64 0.55 -9.32 6.30
CA LEU A 64 -0.47 -8.63 5.51
C LEU A 64 -0.99 -9.52 4.38
N HIS A 65 -2.31 -9.47 4.22
CA HIS A 65 -3.09 -10.12 3.19
C HIS A 65 -3.93 -9.03 2.52
N VAL A 66 -3.53 -8.63 1.32
CA VAL A 66 -4.04 -7.44 0.63
C VAL A 66 -5.07 -7.85 -0.41
N ALA A 67 -6.27 -7.30 -0.33
CA ALA A 67 -7.26 -7.37 -1.40
C ALA A 67 -7.32 -6.02 -2.14
N TYR A 68 -7.09 -6.04 -3.44
CA TYR A 68 -7.15 -4.87 -4.31
C TYR A 68 -8.18 -5.07 -5.42
N GLN A 69 -9.09 -4.11 -5.57
CA GLN A 69 -9.99 -4.07 -6.72
C GLN A 69 -9.79 -2.82 -7.56
N HIS A 70 -9.71 -3.03 -8.87
CA HIS A 70 -9.51 -1.98 -9.84
C HIS A 70 -9.89 -2.41 -11.25
N SER A 71 -9.88 -1.44 -12.17
CA SER A 71 -9.84 -1.67 -13.62
C SER A 71 -8.53 -1.15 -14.22
N SER A 72 -8.57 -0.54 -15.40
CA SER A 72 -7.40 -0.19 -16.23
C SER A 72 -6.23 0.47 -15.45
N HIS A 73 -6.41 1.69 -14.93
CA HIS A 73 -5.32 2.46 -14.29
C HIS A 73 -4.81 1.86 -12.97
N GLY A 74 -5.62 1.06 -12.26
CA GLY A 74 -5.16 0.39 -11.06
C GLY A 74 -4.08 -0.68 -11.33
N THR A 75 -3.99 -1.18 -12.57
CA THR A 75 -2.92 -2.12 -12.95
C THR A 75 -1.52 -1.53 -12.73
N GLN A 76 -1.37 -0.21 -12.66
CA GLN A 76 -0.09 0.44 -12.43
C GLN A 76 0.50 0.06 -11.06
N VAL A 77 -0.31 -0.06 -10.00
CA VAL A 77 0.16 -0.55 -8.68
C VAL A 77 0.54 -2.02 -8.76
N ALA A 78 -0.40 -2.87 -9.21
CA ALA A 78 -0.20 -4.31 -9.23
C ALA A 78 1.02 -4.70 -10.06
N ARG A 79 1.15 -4.16 -11.28
CA ARG A 79 2.24 -4.50 -12.19
C ARG A 79 3.60 -4.05 -11.67
N GLY A 80 3.66 -2.87 -11.04
CA GLY A 80 4.88 -2.37 -10.41
C GLY A 80 5.30 -3.26 -9.23
N LEU A 81 4.35 -3.64 -8.36
CA LEU A 81 4.63 -4.57 -7.26
C LEU A 81 5.15 -5.92 -7.76
N PHE A 82 4.53 -6.47 -8.81
CA PHE A 82 4.93 -7.76 -9.37
C PHE A 82 6.32 -7.75 -10.01
N GLY A 83 6.75 -6.62 -10.58
CA GLY A 83 8.08 -6.46 -11.16
C GLY A 83 9.19 -6.12 -10.16
N LEU A 84 8.86 -5.50 -9.02
CA LEU A 84 9.85 -4.98 -8.07
C LEU A 84 10.76 -6.08 -7.51
N GLN A 85 10.22 -7.28 -7.29
CA GLN A 85 10.97 -8.42 -6.77
C GLN A 85 12.10 -8.90 -7.72
N ASP A 86 12.09 -8.48 -9.00
CA ASP A 86 13.11 -8.82 -9.98
C ASP A 86 14.15 -7.68 -10.17
N TYR A 87 14.07 -6.60 -9.39
CA TYR A 87 14.84 -5.39 -9.65
C TYR A 87 16.32 -5.51 -9.25
N LYS A 88 16.61 -5.81 -7.98
CA LYS A 88 17.98 -5.94 -7.45
C LYS A 88 18.19 -7.28 -6.77
N GLU A 89 19.44 -7.68 -6.61
CA GLU A 89 19.79 -8.91 -5.90
C GLU A 89 19.19 -8.91 -4.49
N GLY A 90 18.44 -9.97 -4.18
CA GLY A 90 17.74 -10.12 -2.91
C GLY A 90 16.35 -9.45 -2.83
N ASP A 91 15.91 -8.72 -3.86
CA ASP A 91 14.55 -8.16 -3.91
C ASP A 91 13.47 -9.25 -4.07
N ASP A 92 13.83 -10.42 -4.61
CA ASP A 92 12.96 -11.60 -4.71
C ASP A 92 12.55 -12.13 -3.33
N ILE A 93 13.43 -11.93 -2.35
CA ILE A 93 13.17 -12.18 -0.94
C ILE A 93 12.51 -10.94 -0.34
N LEU A 94 13.17 -9.77 -0.40
CA LEU A 94 12.76 -8.57 0.35
C LEU A 94 11.36 -8.08 -0.05
N PHE A 95 11.06 -8.02 -1.34
CA PHE A 95 9.78 -7.59 -1.89
C PHE A 95 9.01 -8.73 -2.58
N GLY A 96 9.30 -9.98 -2.17
CA GLY A 96 8.62 -11.16 -2.68
C GLY A 96 7.10 -11.05 -2.49
N ILE A 97 6.37 -11.35 -3.55
CA ILE A 97 4.91 -11.18 -3.62
C ILE A 97 4.27 -12.36 -4.35
N THR A 98 3.04 -12.70 -3.96
CA THR A 98 2.20 -13.70 -4.61
C THR A 98 0.92 -13.05 -5.16
N ASN A 99 0.16 -13.76 -6.00
CA ASN A 99 -1.14 -13.30 -6.45
C ASN A 99 -2.15 -14.45 -6.35
N HIS A 100 -3.16 -14.34 -5.47
CA HIS A 100 -4.16 -15.40 -5.19
C HIS A 100 -3.57 -16.77 -4.82
N SER A 101 -2.34 -16.79 -4.30
CA SER A 101 -1.62 -18.03 -3.99
C SER A 101 -0.62 -17.77 -2.86
N PRO A 102 -1.08 -17.60 -1.61
CA PRO A 102 -0.22 -17.24 -0.48
C PRO A 102 0.96 -18.21 -0.36
N GLN A 103 2.18 -17.67 -0.18
CA GLN A 103 3.41 -18.44 0.03
C GLN A 103 4.16 -17.90 1.25
N PRO A 104 4.79 -18.76 2.07
CA PRO A 104 5.58 -18.32 3.21
C PRO A 104 6.67 -17.31 2.79
N GLY A 105 6.77 -16.21 3.55
CA GLY A 105 7.81 -15.20 3.33
C GLY A 105 7.55 -14.23 2.17
N LYS A 106 6.40 -14.30 1.52
CA LYS A 106 5.98 -13.38 0.44
C LYS A 106 4.66 -12.71 0.79
N LEU A 107 4.51 -11.45 0.39
CA LEU A 107 3.28 -10.69 0.54
C LEU A 107 2.14 -11.44 -0.18
N ASP A 108 1.06 -11.70 0.55
CA ASP A 108 -0.16 -12.24 -0.02
C ASP A 108 -1.00 -11.11 -0.61
N PHE A 109 -1.12 -11.10 -1.93
CA PHE A 109 -1.83 -10.07 -2.69
C PHE A 109 -2.92 -10.72 -3.53
N HIS A 110 -4.11 -10.13 -3.53
CA HIS A 110 -5.28 -10.61 -4.25
C HIS A 110 -5.68 -9.49 -5.21
N ASP A 111 -5.23 -9.60 -6.45
CA ASP A 111 -5.51 -8.64 -7.52
C ASP A 111 -6.89 -8.88 -8.14
N TYR A 112 -7.70 -7.84 -8.39
CA TYR A 112 -9.10 -7.99 -8.83
C TYR A 112 -9.99 -8.80 -7.86
N ALA A 113 -9.79 -8.63 -6.55
CA ALA A 113 -10.40 -9.52 -5.55
C ALA A 113 -11.90 -9.28 -5.28
N LEU A 114 -12.37 -8.04 -5.36
CA LEU A 114 -13.66 -7.66 -4.76
C LEU A 114 -14.80 -7.47 -5.77
N GLY A 115 -14.50 -7.30 -7.06
CA GLY A 115 -15.51 -6.94 -8.07
C GLY A 115 -16.59 -7.99 -8.26
N GLY A 116 -16.23 -9.28 -8.11
CA GLY A 116 -17.16 -10.41 -8.19
C GLY A 116 -18.15 -10.52 -7.02
N TYR A 117 -17.93 -9.76 -5.94
CA TYR A 117 -18.79 -9.75 -4.75
C TYR A 117 -19.93 -8.71 -4.82
N ALA A 118 -20.03 -7.97 -5.93
CA ALA A 118 -21.15 -7.08 -6.17
C ALA A 118 -22.48 -7.85 -6.31
N ALA A 119 -23.58 -7.20 -5.94
CA ALA A 119 -24.91 -7.76 -6.21
C ALA A 119 -25.16 -7.91 -7.72
N PRO A 120 -25.99 -8.89 -8.15
CA PRO A 120 -26.33 -9.04 -9.57
C PRO A 120 -26.79 -7.73 -10.21
N GLY A 121 -26.17 -7.36 -11.33
CA GLY A 121 -26.47 -6.12 -12.05
C GLY A 121 -25.79 -4.86 -11.51
N VAL A 122 -25.01 -4.95 -10.43
CA VAL A 122 -24.20 -3.83 -9.90
C VAL A 122 -22.77 -3.95 -10.41
N ASP A 123 -22.29 -2.91 -11.09
CA ASP A 123 -20.90 -2.84 -11.57
C ASP A 123 -19.99 -2.26 -10.47
N ALA A 124 -19.30 -3.14 -9.73
CA ALA A 124 -18.25 -2.79 -8.78
C ALA A 124 -16.87 -3.17 -9.31
N THR A 125 -16.64 -3.09 -10.62
CA THR A 125 -15.30 -3.40 -11.18
C THR A 125 -14.27 -2.31 -10.84
N ASP A 126 -14.73 -1.09 -10.57
CA ASP A 126 -13.89 0.09 -10.33
C ASP A 126 -14.71 1.22 -9.68
N LEU A 127 -14.08 2.10 -8.88
CA LEU A 127 -14.77 3.20 -8.18
C LEU A 127 -15.48 4.17 -9.13
N SER A 128 -14.97 4.33 -10.36
CA SER A 128 -15.53 5.22 -11.38
C SER A 128 -16.78 4.67 -12.07
N ARG A 129 -17.13 3.40 -11.85
CA ARG A 129 -18.29 2.76 -12.50
C ARG A 129 -19.57 3.04 -11.73
N ASN A 130 -19.48 2.88 -10.43
CA ASN A 130 -20.50 3.25 -9.46
C ASN A 130 -19.80 3.53 -8.12
N GLU A 131 -19.72 4.80 -7.75
CA GLU A 131 -18.97 5.30 -6.58
C GLU A 131 -19.41 4.72 -5.24
N THR A 132 -20.56 4.04 -5.18
CA THR A 132 -21.09 3.43 -3.94
C THR A 132 -21.12 1.91 -3.98
N ALA A 133 -20.95 1.29 -5.15
CA ALA A 133 -21.01 -0.16 -5.32
C ALA A 133 -19.94 -0.90 -4.50
N PHE A 134 -18.76 -0.29 -4.36
CA PHE A 134 -17.65 -0.85 -3.60
C PHE A 134 -18.01 -1.13 -2.13
N ILE A 135 -18.94 -0.37 -1.53
CA ILE A 135 -19.29 -0.49 -0.12
C ILE A 135 -19.92 -1.87 0.14
N GLN A 136 -20.98 -2.21 -0.60
CA GLN A 136 -21.64 -3.49 -0.42
C GLN A 136 -20.80 -4.65 -0.95
N ALA A 137 -20.07 -4.46 -2.05
CA ALA A 137 -19.13 -5.47 -2.56
C ALA A 137 -18.06 -5.81 -1.52
N THR A 138 -17.50 -4.80 -0.83
CA THR A 138 -16.51 -5.00 0.24
C THR A 138 -17.12 -5.71 1.45
N ARG A 139 -18.34 -5.35 1.86
CA ARG A 139 -19.05 -6.08 2.93
C ARG A 139 -19.23 -7.56 2.59
N ASN A 140 -19.75 -7.84 1.38
CA ASN A 140 -19.95 -9.20 0.91
C ASN A 140 -18.62 -9.98 0.87
N PHE A 141 -17.55 -9.35 0.38
CA PHE A 141 -16.21 -9.93 0.34
C PHE A 141 -15.67 -10.22 1.76
N LEU A 142 -15.78 -9.28 2.69
CA LEU A 142 -15.25 -9.41 4.04
C LEU A 142 -16.13 -10.27 4.96
N ASP A 143 -17.43 -10.42 4.67
CA ASP A 143 -18.31 -11.30 5.44
C ASP A 143 -18.21 -12.77 4.96
N ASP A 144 -17.57 -13.02 3.81
CA ASP A 144 -17.27 -14.37 3.32
C ASP A 144 -16.12 -15.01 4.13
N PRO A 145 -16.34 -16.17 4.78
CA PRO A 145 -15.32 -16.89 5.53
C PRO A 145 -14.06 -17.24 4.73
N ASP A 146 -14.16 -17.41 3.41
CA ASP A 146 -13.02 -17.72 2.56
C ASP A 146 -12.01 -16.56 2.50
N ASN A 147 -12.46 -15.33 2.78
CA ASN A 147 -11.63 -14.13 2.83
C ASN A 147 -11.27 -13.69 4.26
N ALA A 148 -11.42 -14.58 5.25
CA ALA A 148 -11.17 -14.26 6.65
C ALA A 148 -9.72 -13.82 6.94
N ALA A 149 -8.76 -14.24 6.11
CA ALA A 149 -7.35 -13.87 6.24
C ALA A 149 -7.06 -12.41 5.83
N ILE A 150 -7.85 -11.83 4.92
CA ILE A 150 -7.63 -10.48 4.40
C ILE A 150 -7.64 -9.46 5.55
N ASN A 151 -6.63 -8.59 5.59
CA ASN A 151 -6.50 -7.54 6.60
C ASN A 151 -6.05 -6.19 6.03
N VAL A 152 -5.90 -6.09 4.71
CA VAL A 152 -5.72 -4.81 4.01
C VAL A 152 -6.64 -4.78 2.80
N VAL A 153 -7.41 -3.71 2.63
CA VAL A 153 -8.31 -3.51 1.48
C VAL A 153 -8.03 -2.17 0.82
N MET A 154 -7.99 -2.18 -0.51
CA MET A 154 -7.90 -0.96 -1.30
C MET A 154 -8.71 -1.06 -2.60
N TRP A 155 -9.13 0.09 -3.10
CA TRP A 155 -9.93 0.24 -4.32
C TRP A 155 -9.35 1.35 -5.19
N SER A 156 -9.42 1.19 -6.50
CA SER A 156 -8.91 2.17 -7.47
C SER A 156 -10.01 2.90 -8.23
N TRP A 157 -9.64 4.10 -8.69
CA TRP A 157 -10.38 4.88 -9.67
C TRP A 157 -9.79 4.66 -11.05
N CYS A 158 -10.63 4.35 -12.03
CA CYS A 158 -10.23 4.40 -13.44
C CYS A 158 -10.10 5.84 -13.90
N ASN A 159 -10.95 6.75 -13.43
CA ASN A 159 -10.87 8.20 -13.61
C ASN A 159 -11.74 8.87 -12.54
N ILE A 160 -11.20 9.79 -11.75
CA ILE A 160 -11.93 10.44 -10.66
C ILE A 160 -12.69 11.70 -11.11
N ALA A 161 -12.48 12.19 -12.33
CA ALA A 161 -13.14 13.38 -12.85
C ALA A 161 -14.67 13.19 -12.92
N GLY A 162 -15.42 14.21 -12.50
CA GLY A 162 -16.89 14.18 -12.44
C GLY A 162 -17.47 13.45 -11.23
N HIS A 163 -16.67 12.65 -10.52
CA HIS A 163 -17.09 11.91 -9.34
C HIS A 163 -17.16 12.79 -8.09
N LYS A 164 -17.75 12.28 -7.00
CA LYS A 164 -17.97 13.04 -5.77
C LYS A 164 -17.48 12.28 -4.52
N PRO A 165 -16.17 12.10 -4.36
CA PRO A 165 -15.60 11.37 -3.24
C PRO A 165 -15.98 11.90 -1.86
N ALA A 166 -16.24 13.20 -1.69
CA ALA A 166 -16.72 13.74 -0.41
C ALA A 166 -18.15 13.29 -0.06
N GLU A 167 -18.99 13.03 -1.06
CA GLU A 167 -20.38 12.57 -0.86
C GLU A 167 -20.46 11.04 -0.78
N ASN A 168 -19.65 10.31 -1.57
CA ASN A 168 -19.80 8.87 -1.76
C ASN A 168 -18.63 8.05 -1.18
N TYR A 169 -17.42 8.27 -1.69
CA TYR A 169 -16.25 7.43 -1.37
C TYR A 169 -15.80 7.55 0.07
N ILE A 170 -15.61 8.77 0.57
CA ILE A 170 -15.11 9.03 1.93
C ILE A 170 -16.10 8.50 2.99
N PRO A 171 -17.41 8.82 2.93
CA PRO A 171 -18.37 8.25 3.87
C PRO A 171 -18.48 6.72 3.77
N GLY A 172 -18.37 6.15 2.56
CA GLY A 172 -18.35 4.71 2.35
C GLY A 172 -17.15 4.03 3.02
N MET A 173 -15.95 4.58 2.83
CA MET A 173 -14.73 4.11 3.48
C MET A 173 -14.82 4.25 5.00
N ASP A 174 -15.36 5.37 5.51
CA ASP A 174 -15.58 5.56 6.95
C ASP A 174 -16.52 4.49 7.54
N SER A 175 -17.60 4.15 6.84
CA SER A 175 -18.53 3.08 7.25
C SER A 175 -17.82 1.74 7.31
N LEU A 176 -17.04 1.40 6.28
CA LEU A 176 -16.27 0.15 6.24
C LEU A 176 -15.22 0.09 7.35
N ILE A 177 -14.56 1.19 7.68
CA ILE A 177 -13.62 1.27 8.81
C ILE A 177 -14.36 1.10 10.14
N ALA A 178 -15.53 1.72 10.33
CA ALA A 178 -16.31 1.56 11.55
C ALA A 178 -16.83 0.12 11.73
N GLU A 179 -17.04 -0.60 10.64
CA GLU A 179 -17.45 -2.00 10.65
C GLU A 179 -16.26 -2.95 10.84
N TYR A 180 -15.26 -2.87 9.99
CA TYR A 180 -14.20 -3.87 9.84
C TYR A 180 -12.81 -3.41 10.32
N GLY A 181 -12.64 -2.13 10.62
CA GLY A 181 -11.39 -1.59 11.16
C GLY A 181 -11.15 -2.00 12.61
N THR A 182 -10.05 -1.49 13.19
CA THR A 182 -9.69 -1.80 14.57
C THR A 182 -10.80 -1.45 15.56
N GLY A 183 -11.22 -2.45 16.35
CA GLY A 183 -12.36 -2.31 17.27
C GLY A 183 -13.72 -2.09 16.60
N GLY A 184 -13.83 -2.33 15.29
CA GLY A 184 -15.05 -2.14 14.51
C GLY A 184 -16.20 -3.06 14.91
N SER A 185 -17.41 -2.71 14.49
CA SER A 185 -18.64 -3.42 14.88
C SER A 185 -18.71 -4.87 14.38
N LYS A 186 -17.89 -5.28 13.41
CA LYS A 186 -17.76 -6.65 12.89
C LYS A 186 -16.55 -7.40 13.45
N ILE A 187 -15.74 -6.79 14.32
CA ILE A 187 -14.58 -7.45 14.94
C ILE A 187 -14.99 -8.19 16.21
N GLY A 188 -14.49 -9.42 16.37
CA GLY A 188 -14.65 -10.20 17.59
C GLY A 188 -14.82 -11.69 17.34
N THR A 189 -15.51 -12.35 18.27
CA THR A 189 -15.83 -13.79 18.20
C THR A 189 -17.35 -13.98 18.17
N GLY A 190 -17.84 -14.85 17.29
CA GLY A 190 -19.26 -15.18 17.19
C GLY A 190 -19.78 -15.07 15.76
N GLU A 191 -21.07 -15.35 15.58
CA GLU A 191 -21.74 -15.28 14.29
C GLU A 191 -21.68 -13.85 13.72
N GLY A 192 -21.33 -13.73 12.42
CA GLY A 192 -21.21 -12.45 11.74
C GLY A 192 -20.03 -11.58 12.20
N LYS A 193 -19.09 -12.13 12.99
CA LYS A 193 -17.85 -11.44 13.41
C LYS A 193 -16.64 -12.04 12.72
N ARG A 194 -15.66 -11.19 12.41
CA ARG A 194 -14.32 -11.59 11.95
C ARG A 194 -13.27 -11.34 13.03
N LYS A 195 -12.24 -12.20 13.04
CA LYS A 195 -11.12 -12.07 14.00
C LYS A 195 -10.08 -11.05 13.54
N ASN A 196 -9.85 -10.96 12.23
CA ASN A 196 -8.84 -10.09 11.65
C ASN A 196 -9.43 -8.72 11.34
N GLU A 197 -8.89 -7.71 11.99
CA GLU A 197 -9.19 -6.30 11.70
C GLU A 197 -8.64 -5.94 10.30
N VAL A 198 -9.31 -5.01 9.63
CA VAL A 198 -8.99 -4.60 8.26
C VAL A 198 -8.51 -3.16 8.23
N THR A 199 -7.32 -2.93 7.70
CA THR A 199 -6.84 -1.59 7.37
C THR A 199 -7.25 -1.23 5.95
N PHE A 200 -7.84 -0.05 5.79
CA PHE A 200 -8.26 0.45 4.48
C PHE A 200 -7.27 1.50 3.97
N ILE A 201 -6.80 1.33 2.74
CA ILE A 201 -5.94 2.31 2.07
C ILE A 201 -6.82 3.13 1.13
N PHE A 202 -6.84 4.44 1.35
CA PHE A 202 -7.48 5.39 0.44
C PHE A 202 -6.62 5.58 -0.80
N MET A 203 -7.26 5.98 -1.89
CA MET A 203 -6.56 6.22 -3.15
C MET A 203 -7.16 7.42 -3.87
N THR A 204 -6.30 8.28 -4.42
CA THR A 204 -6.74 9.35 -5.34
C THR A 204 -6.82 8.81 -6.78
N GLY A 205 -7.48 9.54 -7.68
CA GLY A 205 -7.48 9.21 -9.11
C GLY A 205 -6.24 9.70 -9.83
N HIS A 206 -6.06 9.25 -11.07
CA HIS A 206 -4.98 9.71 -11.94
C HIS A 206 -5.20 11.15 -12.45
N ALA A 207 -4.14 11.76 -12.98
CA ALA A 207 -4.21 13.05 -13.67
C ALA A 207 -4.75 12.91 -15.11
N ASN A 208 -5.48 13.92 -15.59
CA ASN A 208 -5.99 14.03 -16.95
C ASN A 208 -5.22 15.13 -17.70
N VAL A 209 -4.70 14.81 -18.89
CA VAL A 209 -4.01 15.77 -19.76
C VAL A 209 -4.87 17.02 -19.95
N ASP A 210 -4.31 18.18 -19.58
CA ASP A 210 -4.93 19.52 -19.68
C ASP A 210 -6.32 19.68 -19.03
N ASP A 211 -6.75 18.76 -18.15
CA ASP A 211 -8.08 18.78 -17.52
C ASP A 211 -8.03 18.47 -16.01
N ASN A 212 -6.99 18.95 -15.34
CA ASN A 212 -6.74 18.66 -13.92
C ASN A 212 -7.37 19.66 -12.94
N ALA A 213 -7.52 20.92 -13.34
CA ALA A 213 -7.93 22.01 -12.46
C ALA A 213 -9.41 22.37 -12.55
N GLY A 214 -10.04 22.64 -11.41
CA GLY A 214 -11.43 23.12 -11.33
C GLY A 214 -12.34 22.18 -10.54
N ALA A 215 -13.60 22.57 -10.40
CA ALA A 215 -14.58 21.78 -9.68
C ALA A 215 -14.80 20.44 -10.38
N LEU A 216 -14.85 19.37 -9.58
CA LEU A 216 -14.99 17.99 -10.07
C LEU A 216 -13.84 17.48 -10.95
N LYS A 217 -12.70 18.16 -10.97
CA LYS A 217 -11.51 17.72 -11.70
C LYS A 217 -10.54 16.95 -10.81
N PRO A 218 -9.63 16.14 -11.38
CA PRO A 218 -8.74 15.27 -10.61
C PRO A 218 -8.03 15.93 -9.43
N LYS A 219 -7.48 17.13 -9.62
CA LYS A 219 -6.80 17.87 -8.55
C LYS A 219 -7.72 18.13 -7.36
N ASN A 220 -8.89 18.71 -7.63
CA ASN A 220 -9.86 19.05 -6.60
C ASN A 220 -10.36 17.81 -5.86
N GLN A 221 -10.57 16.70 -6.56
CA GLN A 221 -11.03 15.46 -5.95
C GLN A 221 -9.94 14.75 -5.13
N ALA A 222 -8.70 14.77 -5.62
CA ALA A 222 -7.55 14.26 -4.88
C ALA A 222 -7.34 15.05 -3.57
N GLU A 223 -7.44 16.39 -3.60
CA GLU A 223 -7.32 17.24 -2.42
C GLU A 223 -8.36 16.89 -1.35
N LEU A 224 -9.61 16.61 -1.72
CA LEU A 224 -10.66 16.21 -0.77
C LEU A 224 -10.31 14.89 -0.05
N ILE A 225 -9.82 13.90 -0.79
CA ILE A 225 -9.41 12.59 -0.24
C ILE A 225 -8.17 12.76 0.65
N VAL A 226 -7.13 13.43 0.16
CA VAL A 226 -5.88 13.63 0.90
C VAL A 226 -6.10 14.41 2.19
N ASN A 227 -6.87 15.49 2.16
CA ASN A 227 -7.19 16.28 3.35
C ASN A 227 -7.96 15.46 4.40
N ASN A 228 -8.91 14.63 3.95
CA ASN A 228 -9.60 13.70 4.85
C ASN A 228 -8.63 12.70 5.49
N CYS A 229 -7.73 12.12 4.68
CA CYS A 229 -6.73 11.15 5.15
C CYS A 229 -5.76 11.74 6.16
N ILE A 230 -5.26 12.96 5.92
CA ILE A 230 -4.41 13.68 6.88
C ILE A 230 -5.17 13.92 8.19
N LYS A 231 -6.40 14.45 8.10
CA LYS A 231 -7.22 14.77 9.27
C LYS A 231 -7.52 13.55 10.13
N LYS A 232 -7.80 12.41 9.49
CA LYS A 232 -8.19 11.15 10.16
C LYS A 232 -7.04 10.17 10.34
N LYS A 233 -5.82 10.53 9.93
CA LYS A 233 -4.63 9.67 10.02
C LYS A 233 -4.83 8.34 9.27
N GLN A 234 -5.45 8.40 8.11
CA GLN A 234 -5.72 7.26 7.23
C GLN A 234 -4.66 7.18 6.14
N TYR A 235 -4.21 5.97 5.81
CA TYR A 235 -3.23 5.77 4.75
C TYR A 235 -3.83 6.08 3.37
N CYS A 236 -3.11 6.83 2.55
CA CYS A 236 -3.53 7.21 1.21
C CYS A 236 -2.40 7.00 0.19
N LEU A 237 -2.72 6.34 -0.92
CA LEU A 237 -1.88 6.30 -2.11
C LEU A 237 -2.32 7.41 -3.07
N ASP A 238 -1.50 8.45 -3.19
CA ASP A 238 -1.86 9.66 -3.95
C ASP A 238 -1.37 9.59 -5.40
N TYR A 239 -2.17 8.95 -6.26
CA TYR A 239 -1.94 8.88 -7.70
C TYR A 239 -1.78 10.24 -8.34
N TYR A 240 -2.71 11.16 -8.10
CA TYR A 240 -2.69 12.48 -8.72
C TYR A 240 -1.35 13.17 -8.47
N SER A 241 -0.88 13.14 -7.22
CA SER A 241 0.42 13.71 -6.87
C SER A 241 1.58 13.02 -7.58
N ILE A 242 1.61 11.68 -7.62
CA ILE A 242 2.65 10.91 -8.33
C ILE A 242 2.63 11.25 -9.83
N ASP A 243 1.47 11.28 -10.46
CA ASP A 243 1.33 11.50 -11.90
C ASP A 243 1.71 12.93 -12.30
N THR A 244 1.47 13.91 -11.42
CA THR A 244 1.71 15.34 -11.71
C THR A 244 3.10 15.87 -11.37
N HIS A 245 4.01 15.02 -10.87
CA HIS A 245 5.37 15.41 -10.56
C HIS A 245 6.40 14.56 -11.29
N ASP A 246 7.36 15.21 -11.95
CA ASP A 246 8.45 14.49 -12.59
C ASP A 246 9.41 13.82 -11.58
N MET A 247 10.45 13.15 -12.09
CA MET A 247 11.41 12.42 -11.26
C MET A 247 12.28 13.35 -10.40
N SER A 248 12.37 14.64 -10.72
CA SER A 248 13.01 15.67 -9.87
C SER A 248 12.07 16.24 -8.82
N GLY A 249 10.77 15.96 -8.93
CA GLY A 249 9.74 16.50 -8.05
C GLY A 249 9.19 17.86 -8.50
N LYS A 250 9.39 18.26 -9.76
CA LYS A 250 8.76 19.45 -10.31
C LYS A 250 7.33 19.12 -10.75
N TYR A 251 6.39 19.98 -10.38
CA TYR A 251 4.96 19.86 -10.67
C TYR A 251 4.60 20.34 -12.09
N TRP A 252 3.68 19.64 -12.74
CA TRP A 252 3.19 19.90 -14.10
C TRP A 252 1.66 19.82 -14.16
N GLU A 253 0.97 20.97 -14.04
CA GLU A 253 -0.50 21.03 -13.94
C GLU A 253 -1.24 20.35 -15.10
N GLY A 254 -0.77 20.49 -16.34
CA GLY A 254 -1.43 19.93 -17.54
C GLY A 254 -1.05 18.49 -17.88
N THR A 255 -0.33 17.78 -17.01
CA THR A 255 0.18 16.44 -17.34
C THR A 255 -0.89 15.35 -17.23
N GLY A 256 -0.73 14.30 -18.02
CA GLY A 256 -1.47 13.04 -17.90
C GLY A 256 -0.85 12.06 -16.91
N ASP A 257 -1.51 10.91 -16.74
CA ASP A 257 -1.12 9.81 -15.86
C ASP A 257 0.19 9.10 -16.28
N ASP A 258 0.59 9.28 -17.53
CA ASP A 258 1.81 8.73 -18.11
C ASP A 258 3.01 9.68 -18.04
N GLY A 259 2.81 10.91 -17.56
CA GLY A 259 3.82 11.98 -17.51
C GLY A 259 3.92 12.82 -18.78
N ASN A 260 2.99 12.69 -19.73
CA ASN A 260 2.93 13.55 -20.91
C ASN A 260 2.36 14.93 -20.57
N SER A 261 3.12 15.99 -20.90
CA SER A 261 2.73 17.38 -20.67
C SER A 261 3.20 18.28 -21.82
N ALA A 262 2.29 19.12 -22.32
CA ALA A 262 2.62 20.15 -23.30
C ALA A 262 3.65 21.17 -22.74
N ALA A 263 3.56 21.50 -21.45
CA ALA A 263 4.50 22.41 -20.79
C ALA A 263 5.91 21.83 -20.63
N TYR A 264 6.01 20.49 -20.52
CA TYR A 264 7.30 19.78 -20.54
C TYR A 264 7.83 19.56 -21.97
N ASN A 265 6.96 19.68 -22.98
CA ASN A 265 7.22 19.34 -24.38
C ASN A 265 7.50 17.84 -24.60
N GLY A 266 6.72 16.98 -23.96
CA GLY A 266 6.84 15.53 -24.14
C GLY A 266 6.41 14.74 -22.90
N ASN A 267 6.99 13.56 -22.73
CA ASN A 267 6.71 12.67 -21.60
C ASN A 267 7.94 12.57 -20.68
N PHE A 268 7.87 13.20 -19.51
CA PHE A 268 9.03 13.26 -18.60
C PHE A 268 9.40 11.91 -17.99
N TYR A 269 8.46 10.96 -17.92
CA TYR A 269 8.76 9.61 -17.43
C TYR A 269 9.45 8.76 -18.47
N LEU A 270 9.03 8.85 -19.73
CA LEU A 270 9.67 8.17 -20.84
C LEU A 270 11.07 8.73 -21.09
N ASP A 271 11.21 10.05 -21.09
CA ASP A 271 12.50 10.72 -21.25
C ASP A 271 13.46 10.34 -20.12
N TRP A 272 12.98 10.33 -18.87
CA TRP A 272 13.78 9.85 -17.74
C TRP A 272 14.16 8.38 -17.90
N GLN A 273 13.24 7.48 -18.27
CA GLN A 273 13.54 6.07 -18.46
C GLN A 273 14.62 5.84 -19.53
N ASN A 274 14.52 6.55 -20.66
CA ASN A 274 15.47 6.45 -21.76
C ASN A 274 16.86 6.98 -21.40
N ALA A 275 16.94 7.95 -20.49
CA ALA A 275 18.19 8.51 -20.00
C ALA A 275 18.84 7.70 -18.85
N HIS A 276 18.14 6.70 -18.30
CA HIS A 276 18.56 5.93 -17.12
C HIS A 276 18.66 4.42 -17.39
N LYS A 277 19.40 3.70 -16.55
CA LYS A 277 19.78 2.31 -16.79
C LYS A 277 18.83 1.33 -16.10
N LYS A 278 18.21 0.43 -16.90
CA LYS A 278 17.45 -0.73 -16.40
C LYS A 278 18.31 -1.57 -15.45
N GLY A 279 17.73 -1.98 -14.32
CA GLY A 279 18.39 -2.76 -13.26
C GLY A 279 19.27 -1.93 -12.33
N ALA A 280 19.50 -0.65 -12.62
CA ALA A 280 20.21 0.27 -11.73
C ALA A 280 19.28 1.34 -11.16
N ASP A 281 18.47 1.96 -12.04
CA ASP A 281 17.61 3.11 -11.75
C ASP A 281 16.11 2.77 -11.86
N TRP A 282 15.76 1.76 -12.67
CA TRP A 282 14.39 1.31 -12.87
C TRP A 282 14.30 -0.18 -13.23
N PHE A 283 13.12 -0.77 -13.08
CA PHE A 283 12.83 -2.17 -13.42
C PHE A 283 11.61 -2.33 -14.32
N GLU A 284 11.48 -3.50 -14.93
CA GLU A 284 10.35 -3.87 -15.78
C GLU A 284 9.16 -4.32 -14.93
N ASN A 285 7.99 -3.71 -15.14
CA ASN A 285 6.75 -4.20 -14.54
C ASN A 285 6.33 -5.54 -15.14
N LYS A 286 5.55 -6.32 -14.39
CA LYS A 286 5.05 -7.62 -14.83
C LYS A 286 3.55 -7.74 -14.64
N ASN A 287 2.88 -8.57 -15.45
CA ASN A 287 1.43 -8.78 -15.34
C ASN A 287 1.04 -9.67 -14.15
N ALA A 288 1.99 -10.41 -13.58
CA ALA A 288 1.87 -11.25 -12.39
C ALA A 288 3.29 -11.53 -11.83
N PRO A 289 3.44 -12.01 -10.59
CA PRO A 289 4.73 -12.49 -10.07
C PRO A 289 5.31 -13.58 -10.99
N GLY A 290 6.54 -13.39 -11.49
CA GLY A 290 7.16 -14.29 -12.48
C GLY A 290 6.51 -14.27 -13.88
N GLY A 291 5.57 -13.34 -14.12
CA GLY A 291 4.84 -13.20 -15.36
C GLY A 291 5.60 -12.46 -16.47
N LYS A 292 4.87 -12.08 -17.52
CA LYS A 292 5.41 -11.36 -18.68
C LYS A 292 5.63 -9.89 -18.36
N VAL A 293 6.69 -9.31 -18.94
CA VAL A 293 6.94 -7.87 -18.92
C VAL A 293 5.81 -7.13 -19.63
N VAL A 294 5.26 -6.12 -18.98
CA VAL A 294 4.19 -5.25 -19.50
C VAL A 294 4.33 -3.84 -18.93
N PHE A 295 3.74 -2.83 -19.54
CA PHE A 295 3.60 -1.50 -18.91
C PHE A 295 2.39 -1.45 -17.99
N GLY A 296 2.27 -0.40 -17.18
CA GLY A 296 0.97 -0.02 -16.61
C GLY A 296 -0.04 0.29 -17.72
N ALA A 297 -1.34 0.13 -17.47
CA ALA A 297 -2.32 0.56 -18.46
C ALA A 297 -2.16 2.05 -18.78
N HIS A 298 -2.40 2.41 -20.05
CA HIS A 298 -2.28 3.77 -20.58
C HIS A 298 -0.88 4.38 -20.53
N ASN A 299 0.16 3.59 -20.21
CA ASN A 299 1.54 4.07 -20.19
C ASN A 299 2.39 3.38 -21.26
N SER A 300 3.44 4.08 -21.69
CA SER A 300 4.48 3.60 -22.63
C SER A 300 5.83 3.38 -21.94
N GLN A 301 5.86 3.46 -20.61
CA GLN A 301 7.04 3.37 -19.76
C GLN A 301 6.72 2.58 -18.48
N HIS A 302 7.76 2.19 -17.75
CA HIS A 302 7.65 1.42 -16.50
C HIS A 302 7.61 2.29 -15.24
N ILE A 303 8.20 3.48 -15.30
CA ILE A 303 8.37 4.45 -14.22
C ILE A 303 7.08 4.75 -13.43
N THR A 304 5.93 5.01 -14.06
CA THR A 304 4.67 5.31 -13.32
C THR A 304 4.33 4.18 -12.33
N ALA A 305 4.39 2.93 -12.81
CA ALA A 305 4.13 1.75 -12.00
C ALA A 305 5.24 1.48 -10.97
N ASN A 306 6.52 1.68 -11.33
CA ASN A 306 7.64 1.58 -10.37
C ASN A 306 7.46 2.53 -9.19
N ARG A 307 7.11 3.80 -9.46
CA ARG A 307 6.85 4.80 -8.43
C ARG A 307 5.69 4.40 -7.51
N LYS A 308 4.60 3.90 -8.08
CA LYS A 308 3.42 3.43 -7.33
C LYS A 308 3.73 2.20 -6.48
N ALA A 309 4.61 1.31 -6.94
CA ALA A 309 5.11 0.19 -6.14
C ALA A 309 5.93 0.66 -4.93
N TYR A 310 6.80 1.66 -5.10
CA TYR A 310 7.58 2.24 -4.00
C TYR A 310 6.67 2.86 -2.93
N ALA A 311 5.69 3.67 -3.37
CA ALA A 311 4.70 4.27 -2.50
C ALA A 311 3.88 3.22 -1.74
N MET A 312 3.47 2.15 -2.43
CA MET A 312 2.68 1.08 -1.81
C MET A 312 3.48 0.30 -0.76
N TRP A 313 4.73 -0.08 -1.03
CA TRP A 313 5.59 -0.74 -0.03
C TRP A 313 5.85 0.14 1.19
N TRP A 314 5.96 1.47 1.00
CA TRP A 314 6.03 2.41 2.10
C TRP A 314 4.77 2.34 2.98
N ILE A 315 3.57 2.34 2.39
CA ILE A 315 2.30 2.19 3.13
C ILE A 315 2.26 0.84 3.86
N LEU A 316 2.64 -0.26 3.20
CA LEU A 316 2.62 -1.59 3.80
C LEU A 316 3.56 -1.69 5.02
N ALA A 317 4.75 -1.12 4.94
CA ALA A 317 5.69 -1.06 6.07
C ALA A 317 5.12 -0.25 7.25
N ARG A 318 4.40 0.85 6.98
CA ARG A 318 3.70 1.64 7.99
C ARG A 318 2.60 0.84 8.69
N ILE A 319 1.77 0.14 7.91
CA ILE A 319 0.72 -0.76 8.45
C ILE A 319 1.36 -1.84 9.33
N ALA A 320 2.52 -2.36 8.94
CA ALA A 320 3.27 -3.36 9.69
C ALA A 320 3.96 -2.84 10.96
N GLY A 321 3.90 -1.54 11.26
CA GLY A 321 4.37 -0.99 12.53
C GLY A 321 5.46 0.08 12.43
N TRP A 322 5.98 0.36 11.23
CA TRP A 322 6.98 1.41 11.03
C TRP A 322 6.38 2.79 11.22
N ASP A 323 7.07 3.68 11.92
CA ASP A 323 6.66 5.06 12.18
C ASP A 323 6.93 6.02 11.01
N GLY A 324 7.51 5.53 9.93
CA GLY A 324 7.74 6.24 8.66
C GLY A 324 8.91 7.21 8.66
N ASN A 325 9.81 7.11 9.63
CA ASN A 325 11.07 7.85 9.68
C ASN A 325 12.29 6.94 9.90
#